data_AF-A0A956ET24-F1
#
_entry.id   AF-A0A956ET24-F1
#
_cell.length_a   1.000
_cell.length_b   1.000
_cell.length_c   1.000
_cell.angle_alpha   90.00
_cell.angle_beta   90.00
_cell.angle_gamma   90.00
#
_symmetry.space_group_name_H-M   'P 1'
#
loop_
_entity.id
_entity.type
_entity.pdbx_description
1 polymer ?
#
loop_
_entity_poly.entity_id
_entity_poly.type
_entity_poly.pdbx_seq_one_letter_code
_entity_poly.pdbx_strand_id
1 'polypeptide(L)'
;MADVEAHPHPALVPVVALLRTQTASAAKQFLRIPSDCKLTSEALRATSHPGLLLRVTHPSMPDLELELSEHQPNQRSFATNGNVQLSYRKLRDGQDPLNVRATALVLQRVKLALQSLEATQVASLRESLQQSEGYAGVEDWMYRYVTPVGSLRREGHVRLGFRCNQDCGFCWQSRRWPDPPSDACMQWIDGMADAGITNLVISGGEPTLYRALPEVIRHACFRRRMEVTLETNAIRCAKPQYTQQLAEAGLRHAFVSYHSADAEVSDSMTRAPGTHGRTEQGILELMRHGVYVILNCVVDSRNVNHLQPHAQRILEHFLPEADGQLLAVTYSHPSSYFDAALFESTTIDLDRARAALAEAIRLLLDQGVTVVADGSCGFPPCTFTEVPSVLRLLAPETFSAAHIAGHVFHSECDRCAMRPHCLGFRSEYVNIHGMRGIR
;
A
#
# COMPACT_ATOMS: atom_id res chain seq x y z
N MET A 1 -7.47 -14.94 1.31
CA MET A 1 -8.31 -13.72 1.32
C MET A 1 -9.38 -13.88 2.39
N ALA A 2 -9.09 -13.44 3.60
CA ALA A 2 -10.05 -13.24 4.67
C ALA A 2 -9.43 -12.21 5.64
N ASP A 3 -10.01 -11.01 5.62
CA ASP A 3 -10.18 -10.08 6.72
C ASP A 3 -9.08 -9.96 7.78
N VAL A 4 -8.10 -9.11 7.49
CA VAL A 4 -7.42 -8.34 8.53
C VAL A 4 -8.09 -6.98 8.54
N GLU A 5 -9.15 -6.85 9.34
CA GLU A 5 -9.93 -5.61 9.46
C GLU A 5 -9.11 -4.48 10.09
N ALA A 6 -8.29 -3.83 9.28
CA ALA A 6 -7.95 -2.43 9.46
C ALA A 6 -9.17 -1.62 9.01
N HIS A 7 -10.22 -1.58 9.84
CA HIS A 7 -11.41 -0.80 9.51
C HIS A 7 -11.06 0.69 9.38
N PRO A 8 -11.74 1.44 8.49
CA PRO A 8 -11.68 2.88 8.52
C PRO A 8 -12.06 3.34 9.93
N HIS A 9 -11.15 4.05 10.60
CA HIS A 9 -11.40 4.56 11.94
C HIS A 9 -12.70 5.39 11.90
N PRO A 10 -13.66 5.21 12.83
CA PRO A 10 -15.02 5.77 12.70
C PRO A 10 -15.06 7.30 12.65
N ALA A 11 -13.98 7.97 13.03
CA ALA A 11 -13.80 9.42 12.89
C ALA A 11 -13.38 9.88 11.48
N LEU A 12 -13.06 8.96 10.55
CA LEU A 12 -12.56 9.28 9.22
C LEU A 12 -13.69 9.22 8.19
N VAL A 13 -13.99 10.36 7.55
CA VAL A 13 -15.03 10.49 6.51
C VAL A 13 -14.69 9.61 5.30
N PRO A 14 -15.52 8.66 4.83
CA PRO A 14 -15.15 7.72 3.76
C PRO A 14 -14.89 8.42 2.41
N VAL A 15 -13.65 8.82 2.13
CA VAL A 15 -13.34 9.68 0.97
C VAL A 15 -13.28 8.88 -0.31
N VAL A 16 -12.83 7.62 -0.29
CA VAL A 16 -12.93 6.75 -1.48
C VAL A 16 -14.40 6.55 -1.88
N ALA A 17 -15.30 6.41 -0.90
CA ALA A 17 -16.74 6.33 -1.16
C ALA A 17 -17.30 7.67 -1.67
N LEU A 18 -16.81 8.80 -1.14
CA LEU A 18 -17.15 10.14 -1.63
C LEU A 18 -16.69 10.35 -3.07
N LEU A 19 -15.45 9.99 -3.42
CA LEU A 19 -14.92 10.07 -4.77
C LEU A 19 -15.75 9.22 -5.73
N ARG A 20 -16.09 7.98 -5.36
CA ARG A 20 -17.03 7.15 -6.12
C ARG A 20 -18.39 7.81 -6.30
N THR A 21 -18.93 8.43 -5.24
CA THR A 21 -20.22 9.13 -5.29
C THR A 21 -20.18 10.37 -6.18
N GLN A 22 -19.06 11.12 -6.16
CA GLN A 22 -18.84 12.27 -7.03
C GLN A 22 -18.72 11.83 -8.49
N THR A 23 -17.98 10.77 -8.78
CA THR A 23 -17.91 10.17 -10.13
C THR A 23 -19.29 9.71 -10.61
N ALA A 24 -20.07 9.03 -9.76
CA ALA A 24 -21.45 8.66 -10.07
C ALA A 24 -22.31 9.91 -10.36
N SER A 25 -22.21 10.95 -9.54
CA SER A 25 -22.99 12.18 -9.68
C SER A 25 -22.64 12.93 -10.97
N ALA A 26 -21.35 13.02 -11.31
CA ALA A 26 -20.89 13.59 -12.57
C ALA A 26 -21.40 12.77 -13.76
N ALA A 27 -21.30 11.44 -13.71
CA ALA A 27 -21.83 10.57 -14.76
C ALA A 27 -23.34 10.74 -14.94
N LYS A 28 -24.09 10.90 -13.84
CA LYS A 28 -25.54 11.18 -13.88
C LYS A 28 -25.85 12.46 -14.64
N GLN A 29 -25.07 13.52 -14.39
CA GLN A 29 -25.20 14.81 -15.06
C GLN A 29 -24.86 14.72 -16.55
N PHE A 30 -23.72 14.12 -16.91
CA PHE A 30 -23.28 14.00 -18.31
C PHE A 30 -24.23 13.16 -19.16
N LEU A 31 -24.73 12.06 -18.60
CA LEU A 31 -25.61 11.13 -19.31
C LEU A 31 -27.09 11.51 -19.24
N ARG A 32 -27.43 12.62 -18.56
CA ARG A 32 -28.81 13.09 -18.35
C ARG A 32 -29.71 11.99 -17.76
N ILE A 33 -29.15 11.21 -16.83
CA ILE A 33 -29.90 10.17 -16.10
C ILE A 33 -30.91 10.89 -15.19
N PRO A 34 -32.19 10.45 -15.16
CA PRO A 34 -33.23 11.09 -14.35
C PRO A 34 -32.87 11.25 -12.87
N SER A 35 -33.29 12.35 -12.24
CA SER A 35 -32.94 12.69 -10.86
C SER A 35 -33.50 11.71 -9.83
N ASP A 36 -34.65 11.12 -10.11
CA ASP A 36 -35.35 10.08 -9.33
C ASP A 36 -34.66 8.71 -9.39
N CYS A 37 -33.83 8.44 -10.41
CA CYS A 37 -33.01 7.23 -10.44
C CYS A 37 -31.84 7.32 -9.44
N LYS A 38 -31.63 6.26 -8.66
CA LYS A 38 -30.40 6.05 -7.90
C LYS A 38 -29.34 5.49 -8.84
N LEU A 39 -28.14 6.04 -8.77
CA LEU A 39 -27.00 5.61 -9.56
C LEU A 39 -25.88 5.17 -8.62
N THR A 40 -25.49 3.91 -8.73
CA THR A 40 -24.27 3.40 -8.09
C THR A 40 -23.26 3.16 -9.19
N SER A 41 -22.12 3.84 -9.12
CA SER A 41 -21.02 3.62 -10.05
C SER A 41 -20.03 2.64 -9.43
N GLU A 42 -19.73 1.58 -10.16
CA GLU A 42 -18.64 0.66 -9.87
C GLU A 42 -17.66 0.74 -11.04
N ALA A 43 -16.42 1.08 -10.74
CA ALA A 43 -15.34 0.88 -11.69
C ALA A 43 -15.18 -0.63 -11.89
N LEU A 44 -15.21 -1.13 -13.13
CA LEU A 44 -15.25 -2.55 -13.40
C LEU A 44 -14.02 -3.27 -12.82
N ARG A 45 -14.26 -4.28 -11.97
CA ARG A 45 -13.28 -5.33 -11.69
C ARG A 45 -13.23 -6.30 -12.89
N ALA A 46 -12.03 -6.52 -13.42
CA ALA A 46 -11.64 -7.64 -14.27
C ALA A 46 -12.62 -8.04 -15.40
N THR A 47 -13.04 -7.08 -16.23
CA THR A 47 -13.38 -7.38 -17.63
C THR A 47 -12.18 -7.01 -18.51
N SER A 48 -12.05 -7.62 -19.68
CA SER A 48 -10.95 -7.42 -20.63
C SER A 48 -10.80 -6.00 -21.19
N HIS A 49 -11.61 -5.04 -20.74
CA HIS A 49 -11.70 -3.68 -21.28
C HIS A 49 -11.88 -2.63 -20.17
N PRO A 50 -11.19 -1.48 -20.27
CA PRO A 50 -11.32 -0.36 -19.34
C PRO A 50 -12.70 0.31 -19.47
N GLY A 51 -13.41 0.50 -18.35
CA GLY A 51 -14.74 1.10 -18.34
C GLY A 51 -15.38 1.32 -16.97
N LEU A 52 -16.39 2.18 -16.93
CA LEU A 52 -17.23 2.47 -15.76
C LEU A 52 -18.57 1.74 -15.90
N LEU A 53 -18.88 0.85 -14.95
CA LEU A 53 -20.19 0.24 -14.84
C LEU A 53 -21.06 1.12 -13.95
N LEU A 54 -22.20 1.51 -14.48
CA LEU A 54 -23.20 2.31 -13.82
C LEU A 54 -24.45 1.47 -13.63
N ARG A 55 -24.78 1.14 -12.38
CA ARG A 55 -26.06 0.51 -12.07
C ARG A 55 -27.09 1.58 -11.74
N VAL A 56 -28.12 1.65 -12.58
CA VAL A 56 -29.27 2.54 -12.44
C VAL A 56 -30.40 1.75 -11.78
N THR A 57 -30.86 2.21 -10.62
CA THR A 57 -31.97 1.60 -9.89
C THR A 57 -33.07 2.63 -9.66
N HIS A 58 -34.33 2.23 -9.80
CA HIS A 58 -35.49 3.08 -9.53
C HIS A 58 -36.64 2.20 -9.02
N PRO A 59 -37.44 2.64 -8.03
CA PRO A 59 -38.49 1.80 -7.44
C PRO A 59 -39.52 1.24 -8.45
N SER A 60 -39.73 1.94 -9.56
CA SER A 60 -40.68 1.58 -10.62
C SER A 60 -40.03 0.98 -11.88
N MET A 61 -38.74 0.62 -11.85
CA MET A 61 -38.06 0.00 -12.99
C MET A 61 -37.15 -1.15 -12.53
N PRO A 62 -36.92 -2.18 -13.36
CA PRO A 62 -35.92 -3.20 -13.05
C PRO A 62 -34.51 -2.59 -13.08
N ASP A 63 -33.59 -3.17 -12.31
CA ASP A 63 -32.19 -2.74 -12.28
C ASP A 63 -31.60 -2.74 -13.70
N LEU A 64 -30.99 -1.63 -14.08
CA LEU A 64 -30.37 -1.45 -15.39
C LEU A 64 -28.88 -1.24 -15.20
N GLU A 65 -28.07 -2.11 -15.78
CA GLU A 65 -26.62 -1.92 -15.85
C GLU A 65 -26.26 -1.25 -17.18
N LEU A 66 -25.63 -0.09 -17.09
CA LEU A 66 -25.04 0.65 -18.19
C LEU A 66 -23.52 0.52 -18.09
N GLU A 67 -22.86 0.21 -19.18
CA GLU A 67 -21.42 0.09 -19.24
C GLU A 67 -20.89 1.16 -20.21
N LEU A 68 -20.07 2.08 -19.67
CA LEU A 68 -19.35 3.07 -20.46
C LEU A 68 -17.89 2.62 -20.58
N SER A 69 -17.41 2.42 -21.80
CA SER A 69 -16.04 1.92 -22.02
C SER A 69 -15.36 2.61 -23.18
N GLU A 70 -14.03 2.46 -23.26
CA GLU A 70 -13.29 2.85 -24.45
C GLU A 70 -13.41 1.80 -25.57
N HIS A 71 -13.46 2.27 -26.81
CA HIS A 71 -13.66 1.45 -27.99
C HIS A 71 -12.53 0.43 -28.19
N GLN A 72 -12.88 -0.85 -28.31
CA GLN A 72 -12.06 -1.87 -28.97
C GLN A 72 -12.79 -2.43 -30.19
N PRO A 73 -12.06 -2.92 -31.22
CA PRO A 73 -12.64 -3.23 -32.53
C PRO A 73 -13.78 -4.27 -32.58
N ASN A 74 -14.05 -5.03 -31.51
CA ASN A 74 -14.85 -6.26 -31.55
C ASN A 74 -16.12 -6.30 -30.65
N GLN A 75 -16.56 -5.22 -30.01
CA GLN A 75 -17.76 -5.24 -29.14
C GLN A 75 -19.01 -4.59 -29.76
N ARG A 76 -20.19 -5.18 -29.50
CA ARG A 76 -21.51 -4.62 -29.87
C ARG A 76 -21.90 -3.50 -28.89
N SER A 77 -21.88 -2.26 -29.33
CA SER A 77 -22.29 -1.07 -28.56
C SER A 77 -23.72 -0.63 -28.88
N PHE A 78 -24.41 -0.06 -27.89
CA PHE A 78 -25.73 0.54 -28.05
C PHE A 78 -25.64 1.98 -28.60
N ALA A 79 -24.60 2.72 -28.21
CA ALA A 79 -24.27 4.04 -28.74
C ALA A 79 -22.76 4.30 -28.66
N THR A 80 -22.22 5.16 -29.53
CA THR A 80 -20.82 5.58 -29.53
C THR A 80 -20.70 7.09 -29.77
N ASN A 81 -19.67 7.72 -29.20
CA ASN A 81 -19.20 9.06 -29.56
C ASN A 81 -17.68 9.15 -29.34
N GLY A 82 -16.92 9.41 -30.41
CA GLY A 82 -15.46 9.29 -30.40
C GLY A 82 -15.02 7.89 -29.98
N ASN A 83 -14.10 7.81 -29.01
CA ASN A 83 -13.62 6.55 -28.46
C ASN A 83 -14.48 6.01 -27.32
N VAL A 84 -15.57 6.67 -26.93
CA VAL A 84 -16.43 6.24 -25.82
C VAL A 84 -17.64 5.49 -26.37
N GLN A 85 -17.93 4.32 -25.83
CA GLN A 85 -19.12 3.53 -26.15
C GLN A 85 -19.99 3.32 -24.90
N LEU A 86 -21.28 3.19 -25.14
CA LEU A 86 -22.29 2.81 -24.17
C LEU A 86 -22.85 1.44 -24.56
N SER A 87 -22.83 0.51 -23.63
CA SER A 87 -23.53 -0.78 -23.67
C SER A 87 -24.44 -0.91 -22.45
N TYR A 88 -25.30 -1.93 -22.44
CA TYR A 88 -26.17 -2.21 -21.31
C TYR A 88 -26.32 -3.73 -21.12
N ARG A 89 -26.56 -4.18 -19.88
CA ARG A 89 -26.75 -5.60 -19.54
C ARG A 89 -28.15 -5.87 -19.01
N LYS A 90 -28.62 -7.10 -19.24
CA LYS A 90 -29.91 -7.62 -18.77
C LYS A 90 -29.76 -8.04 -17.31
N LEU A 91 -30.67 -7.62 -16.42
CA LEU A 91 -30.69 -8.11 -15.04
C LEU A 91 -32.04 -8.74 -14.66
N ARG A 92 -31.91 -9.94 -14.09
CA ARG A 92 -32.84 -10.75 -13.27
C ARG A 92 -34.00 -11.51 -13.90
N ASP A 93 -34.60 -11.13 -15.04
CA ASP A 93 -35.74 -11.91 -15.62
C ASP A 93 -35.61 -12.28 -17.12
N GLY A 94 -34.43 -12.06 -17.73
CA GLY A 94 -34.17 -12.39 -19.15
C GLY A 94 -34.84 -11.48 -20.19
N GLN A 95 -35.80 -10.63 -19.78
CA GLN A 95 -36.40 -9.60 -20.62
C GLN A 95 -35.36 -8.57 -21.08
N ASP A 96 -35.45 -8.14 -22.34
CA ASP A 96 -34.60 -7.07 -22.86
C ASP A 96 -35.00 -5.71 -22.24
N PRO A 97 -34.07 -4.95 -21.64
CA PRO A 97 -34.33 -3.59 -21.16
C PRO A 97 -34.98 -2.64 -22.18
N LEU A 98 -34.85 -2.89 -23.49
CA LEU A 98 -35.58 -2.11 -24.51
C LEU A 98 -37.09 -2.42 -24.55
N ASN A 99 -37.51 -3.58 -24.04
CA ASN A 99 -38.91 -3.98 -24.00
C ASN A 99 -39.66 -3.43 -22.78
N VAL A 100 -38.95 -2.89 -21.80
CA VAL A 100 -39.53 -2.23 -20.64
C VAL A 100 -39.51 -0.71 -20.88
N ARG A 101 -40.70 -0.09 -20.90
CA ARG A 101 -40.84 1.34 -21.30
C ARG A 101 -39.98 2.28 -20.45
N ALA A 102 -39.90 2.05 -19.15
CA ALA A 102 -39.13 2.91 -18.24
C ALA A 102 -37.62 2.85 -18.52
N THR A 103 -37.05 1.65 -18.68
CA THR A 103 -35.63 1.45 -19.02
C THR A 103 -35.30 1.93 -20.44
N ALA A 104 -36.19 1.70 -21.41
CA ALA A 104 -36.01 2.17 -22.78
C ALA A 104 -35.92 3.71 -22.85
N LEU A 105 -36.75 4.43 -22.08
CA LEU A 105 -36.68 5.90 -21.99
C LEU A 105 -35.36 6.38 -21.40
N VAL A 106 -34.84 5.72 -20.37
CA VAL A 106 -33.52 6.03 -19.80
C VAL A 106 -32.44 5.78 -20.85
N LEU A 107 -32.41 4.59 -21.49
CA LEU A 107 -31.44 4.25 -22.52
C LEU A 107 -31.44 5.26 -23.68
N GLN A 108 -32.62 5.65 -24.17
CA GLN A 108 -32.75 6.65 -25.24
C GLN A 108 -32.17 8.01 -24.83
N ARG A 109 -32.42 8.46 -23.59
CA ARG A 109 -31.86 9.71 -23.06
C ARG A 109 -30.34 9.66 -22.95
N VAL A 110 -29.80 8.58 -22.41
CA VAL A 110 -28.35 8.38 -22.28
C VAL A 110 -27.70 8.34 -23.67
N LYS A 111 -28.30 7.65 -24.65
CA LYS A 111 -27.84 7.63 -26.04
C LYS A 111 -27.80 9.02 -26.66
N LEU A 112 -28.88 9.78 -26.56
CA LEU A 112 -28.93 11.15 -27.10
C LEU A 112 -27.94 12.08 -26.40
N ALA A 113 -27.81 11.96 -25.08
CA ALA A 113 -26.83 12.72 -24.31
C ALA A 113 -25.41 12.44 -24.82
N LEU A 114 -25.04 11.16 -24.93
CA LEU A 114 -23.73 10.74 -25.42
C LEU A 114 -23.44 11.29 -26.82
N GLN A 115 -24.41 11.17 -27.75
CA GLN A 115 -24.27 11.67 -29.12
C GLN A 115 -24.18 13.20 -29.23
N SER A 116 -24.70 13.92 -28.24
CA SER A 116 -24.69 15.40 -28.20
C SER A 116 -23.43 16.00 -27.56
N LEU A 117 -22.55 15.18 -26.98
CA LEU A 117 -21.34 15.69 -26.33
C LEU A 117 -20.33 16.21 -27.34
N GLU A 118 -19.75 17.37 -27.04
CA GLU A 118 -18.62 17.94 -27.78
C GLU A 118 -17.33 17.16 -27.54
N ALA A 119 -16.35 17.28 -28.44
CA ALA A 119 -15.08 16.56 -28.36
C ALA A 119 -14.34 16.79 -27.02
N THR A 120 -14.40 18.00 -26.46
CA THR A 120 -13.83 18.35 -25.15
C THR A 120 -14.53 17.62 -24.00
N GLN A 121 -15.86 17.51 -24.06
CA GLN A 121 -16.67 16.79 -23.08
C GLN A 121 -16.45 15.28 -23.18
N VAL A 122 -16.31 14.75 -24.40
CA VAL A 122 -15.94 13.34 -24.63
C VAL A 122 -14.54 13.06 -24.09
N ALA A 123 -13.59 13.99 -24.23
CA ALA A 123 -12.26 13.85 -23.64
C ALA A 123 -12.29 13.86 -22.11
N SER A 124 -13.06 14.78 -21.50
CA SER A 124 -13.24 14.83 -20.04
C SER A 124 -13.94 13.58 -19.48
N LEU A 125 -14.95 13.07 -20.19
CA LEU A 125 -15.60 11.81 -19.83
C LEU A 125 -14.61 10.65 -19.93
N ARG A 126 -13.81 10.57 -21.01
CA ARG A 126 -12.77 9.56 -21.17
C ARG A 126 -11.75 9.59 -20.04
N GLU A 127 -11.23 10.78 -19.70
CA GLU A 127 -10.31 10.96 -18.59
C GLU A 127 -10.95 10.53 -17.26
N SER A 128 -12.23 10.85 -17.04
CA SER A 128 -12.97 10.42 -15.85
C SER A 128 -13.13 8.89 -15.79
N LEU A 129 -13.40 8.23 -16.94
CA LEU A 129 -13.49 6.76 -17.03
C LEU A 129 -12.14 6.12 -16.64
N GLN A 130 -11.04 6.62 -17.21
CA GLN A 130 -9.69 6.15 -16.91
C GLN A 130 -9.30 6.37 -15.45
N GLN A 131 -9.64 7.53 -14.86
CA GLN A 131 -9.38 7.81 -13.45
C GLN A 131 -10.20 6.92 -12.52
N SER A 132 -11.47 6.66 -12.87
CA SER A 132 -12.38 5.85 -12.05
C SER A 132 -12.01 4.37 -12.02
N GLU A 133 -11.55 3.79 -13.15
CA GLU A 133 -11.13 2.39 -13.26
C GLU A 133 -10.13 2.00 -12.17
N GLY A 134 -9.17 2.88 -11.92
CA GLY A 134 -8.14 2.65 -10.91
C GLY A 134 -8.69 2.46 -9.49
N TYR A 135 -9.83 3.05 -9.16
CA TYR A 135 -10.45 2.94 -7.83
C TYR A 135 -11.35 1.69 -7.69
N ALA A 136 -11.48 0.85 -8.72
CA ALA A 136 -12.25 -0.39 -8.69
C ALA A 136 -11.75 -1.32 -7.60
N GLY A 137 -12.63 -1.69 -6.66
CA GLY A 137 -12.27 -2.61 -5.59
C GLY A 137 -11.29 -2.06 -4.54
N VAL A 138 -10.95 -0.77 -4.61
CA VAL A 138 -10.13 -0.09 -3.60
C VAL A 138 -11.02 0.39 -2.47
N GLU A 139 -10.62 0.12 -1.24
CA GLU A 139 -11.36 0.55 -0.05
C GLU A 139 -10.60 1.68 0.65
N ASP A 140 -11.29 2.47 1.47
CA ASP A 140 -10.70 3.64 2.13
C ASP A 140 -9.49 3.26 3.00
N TRP A 141 -9.57 2.10 3.67
CA TRP A 141 -8.48 1.57 4.48
C TRP A 141 -7.20 1.29 3.69
N MET A 142 -7.32 1.02 2.38
CA MET A 142 -6.16 0.79 1.52
C MET A 142 -5.34 2.07 1.34
N TYR A 143 -5.97 3.24 1.35
CA TYR A 143 -5.27 4.52 1.31
C TYR A 143 -4.90 5.03 2.69
N ARG A 144 -5.69 4.73 3.72
CA ARG A 144 -5.41 5.28 5.05
C ARG A 144 -6.02 4.48 6.16
N TYR A 145 -5.34 4.41 7.28
CA TYR A 145 -5.82 3.70 8.46
C TYR A 145 -5.11 4.22 9.70
N VAL A 146 -5.62 3.85 10.87
CA VAL A 146 -4.97 4.16 12.15
C VAL A 146 -4.63 2.85 12.82
N THR A 147 -3.37 2.68 13.21
CA THR A 147 -2.93 1.51 13.97
C THR A 147 -2.63 1.89 15.41
N PRO A 148 -2.88 0.99 16.38
CA PRO A 148 -2.33 1.13 17.71
C PRO A 148 -0.83 0.83 17.68
N VAL A 149 -0.04 1.63 18.41
CA VAL A 149 1.39 1.42 18.63
C VAL A 149 1.62 1.28 20.14
N GLY A 150 1.71 0.03 20.60
CA GLY A 150 1.66 -0.28 22.03
C GLY A 150 0.28 0.04 22.63
N SER A 151 0.24 0.26 23.94
CA SER A 151 -1.03 0.40 24.68
C SER A 151 -1.65 1.81 24.66
N LEU A 152 -0.87 2.86 24.36
CA LEU A 152 -1.30 4.25 24.54
C LEU A 152 -1.16 5.13 23.30
N ARG A 153 -0.36 4.73 22.31
CA ARG A 153 -0.11 5.54 21.11
C ARG A 153 -0.91 4.99 19.93
N ARG A 154 -1.23 5.89 19.01
CA ARG A 154 -1.85 5.59 17.73
C ARG A 154 -1.06 6.27 16.63
N GLU A 155 -0.93 5.60 15.51
CA GLU A 155 -0.23 6.09 14.34
C GLU A 155 -1.21 6.12 13.16
N GLY A 156 -1.25 7.25 12.47
CA GLY A 156 -2.00 7.39 11.23
C GLY A 156 -1.13 6.94 10.06
N HIS A 157 -1.70 6.25 9.10
CA HIS A 157 -1.03 5.87 7.87
C HIS A 157 -1.75 6.48 6.68
N VAL A 158 -1.02 7.10 5.77
CA VAL A 158 -1.53 7.60 4.48
C VAL A 158 -0.65 7.06 3.35
N ARG A 159 -1.26 6.32 2.43
CA ARG A 159 -0.63 5.77 1.23
C ARG A 159 -0.85 6.72 0.06
N LEU A 160 0.21 7.38 -0.41
CA LEU A 160 0.15 8.33 -1.53
C LEU A 160 0.26 7.59 -2.86
N GLY A 161 -0.84 6.95 -3.24
CA GLY A 161 -0.93 6.19 -4.48
C GLY A 161 -0.12 4.89 -4.43
N PHE A 162 -0.12 4.18 -5.55
CA PHE A 162 0.45 2.83 -5.61
C PHE A 162 1.45 2.65 -6.76
N ARG A 163 1.72 3.73 -7.51
CA ARG A 163 2.80 3.77 -8.48
C ARG A 163 4.14 3.66 -7.76
N CYS A 164 5.01 2.81 -8.28
CA CYS A 164 6.36 2.61 -7.75
C CYS A 164 7.35 2.51 -8.91
N ASN A 165 8.56 2.99 -8.69
CA ASN A 165 9.71 2.85 -9.57
C ASN A 165 10.50 1.55 -9.30
N GLN A 166 9.96 0.66 -8.46
CA GLN A 166 10.40 -0.71 -8.24
C GLN A 166 9.20 -1.68 -8.31
N ASP A 167 9.46 -2.90 -8.74
CA ASP A 167 8.46 -3.98 -8.84
C ASP A 167 8.85 -5.16 -7.94
N CYS A 168 9.11 -4.89 -6.66
CA CYS A 168 9.65 -5.90 -5.75
C CYS A 168 8.82 -7.18 -5.72
N GLY A 169 9.47 -8.34 -5.89
CA GLY A 169 8.78 -9.64 -5.90
C GLY A 169 8.12 -9.97 -4.56
N PHE A 170 8.58 -9.35 -3.47
CA PHE A 170 8.04 -9.49 -2.12
C PHE A 170 6.98 -8.44 -1.74
N CYS A 171 6.56 -7.59 -2.69
CA CYS A 171 5.58 -6.56 -2.40
C CYS A 171 4.17 -7.16 -2.25
N TRP A 172 3.38 -6.64 -1.31
CA TRP A 172 2.02 -7.12 -1.03
C TRP A 172 0.93 -6.40 -1.84
N GLN A 173 1.25 -5.27 -2.48
CA GLN A 173 0.26 -4.39 -3.11
C GLN A 173 0.35 -4.35 -4.65
N SER A 174 -0.78 -4.06 -5.29
CA SER A 174 -0.84 -3.78 -6.73
C SER A 174 -0.18 -2.44 -7.07
N ARG A 175 0.30 -2.28 -8.31
CA ARG A 175 0.85 -1.02 -8.84
C ARG A 175 -0.13 -0.19 -9.67
N ARG A 176 -1.34 -0.73 -9.90
CA ARG A 176 -2.32 -0.16 -10.84
C ARG A 176 -3.33 0.79 -10.18
N TRP A 177 -3.35 0.85 -8.85
CA TRP A 177 -4.27 1.73 -8.13
C TRP A 177 -3.80 3.20 -8.24
N PRO A 178 -4.73 4.15 -8.38
CA PRO A 178 -4.44 5.52 -8.75
C PRO A 178 -3.89 6.31 -7.57
N ASP A 179 -3.19 7.39 -7.90
CA ASP A 179 -2.76 8.37 -6.93
C ASP A 179 -3.99 9.15 -6.44
N PRO A 180 -4.20 9.28 -5.12
CA PRO A 180 -5.34 10.05 -4.59
C PRO A 180 -5.14 11.54 -4.88
N PRO A 181 -6.20 12.35 -5.02
CA PRO A 181 -6.08 13.80 -5.11
C PRO A 181 -5.38 14.38 -3.87
N SER A 182 -4.58 15.44 -4.04
CA SER A 182 -3.83 16.06 -2.93
C SER A 182 -4.77 16.60 -1.84
N ASP A 183 -5.88 17.21 -2.25
CA ASP A 183 -6.88 17.77 -1.33
C ASP A 183 -7.52 16.68 -0.47
N ALA A 184 -7.74 15.50 -1.05
CA ALA A 184 -8.21 14.32 -0.30
C ALA A 184 -7.17 13.92 0.75
N CYS A 185 -5.89 13.86 0.39
CA CYS A 185 -4.81 13.54 1.32
C CYS A 185 -4.75 14.54 2.48
N MET A 186 -4.88 15.84 2.21
CA MET A 186 -4.91 16.86 3.26
C MET A 186 -6.11 16.71 4.19
N GLN A 187 -7.30 16.45 3.65
CA GLN A 187 -8.50 16.18 4.45
C GLN A 187 -8.35 14.93 5.31
N TRP A 188 -7.62 13.91 4.84
CA TRP A 188 -7.34 12.70 5.62
C TRP A 188 -6.45 13.00 6.81
N ILE A 189 -5.38 13.76 6.57
CA ILE A 189 -4.45 14.21 7.61
C ILE A 189 -5.19 15.09 8.62
N ASP A 190 -6.09 15.95 8.15
CA ASP A 190 -6.93 16.79 8.99
C ASP A 190 -7.80 15.93 9.92
N GLY A 191 -8.53 14.96 9.37
CA GLY A 191 -9.37 14.07 10.16
C GLY A 191 -8.58 13.21 11.17
N MET A 192 -7.37 12.77 10.81
CA MET A 192 -6.49 12.03 11.73
C MET A 192 -6.02 12.92 12.89
N ALA A 193 -5.58 14.14 12.59
CA ALA A 193 -5.16 15.08 13.61
C ALA A 193 -6.33 15.53 14.51
N ASP A 194 -7.54 15.72 13.96
CA ASP A 194 -8.76 15.98 14.76
C ASP A 194 -9.10 14.80 15.69
N ALA A 195 -8.73 13.57 15.31
CA ALA A 195 -8.84 12.37 16.12
C ALA A 195 -7.69 12.20 17.14
N GLY A 196 -6.81 13.20 17.29
CA GLY A 196 -5.72 13.21 18.26
C GLY A 196 -4.47 12.42 17.83
N ILE A 197 -4.36 12.08 16.55
CA ILE A 197 -3.17 11.42 16.01
C ILE A 197 -2.04 12.45 15.86
N THR A 198 -0.87 12.15 16.42
CA THR A 198 0.32 13.01 16.35
C THR A 198 1.43 12.44 15.48
N ASN A 199 1.40 11.14 15.17
CA ASN A 199 2.39 10.48 14.32
C ASN A 199 1.74 10.02 13.02
N LEU A 200 2.35 10.37 11.90
CA LEU A 200 1.86 10.06 10.56
C LEU A 200 2.93 9.31 9.76
N VAL A 201 2.61 8.10 9.33
CA VAL A 201 3.38 7.38 8.33
C VAL A 201 2.83 7.70 6.95
N ILE A 202 3.69 8.19 6.07
CA ILE A 202 3.40 8.37 4.66
C ILE A 202 4.09 7.26 3.88
N SER A 203 3.30 6.45 3.17
CA SER A 203 3.79 5.33 2.37
C SER A 203 3.03 5.22 1.04
N GLY A 204 2.86 4.01 0.50
CA GLY A 204 2.14 3.74 -0.74
C GLY A 204 2.94 2.84 -1.67
N GLY A 205 2.96 3.16 -2.96
CA GLY A 205 3.95 2.62 -3.90
C GLY A 205 5.34 3.14 -3.56
N GLU A 206 5.77 4.15 -4.29
CA GLU A 206 6.90 4.98 -3.87
C GLU A 206 6.38 6.41 -3.66
N PRO A 207 6.18 6.87 -2.41
CA PRO A 207 5.57 8.16 -2.13
C PRO A 207 6.37 9.33 -2.72
N THR A 208 7.69 9.18 -2.90
CA THR A 208 8.48 10.23 -3.55
C THR A 208 8.09 10.44 -5.01
N LEU A 209 7.34 9.55 -5.67
CA LEU A 209 6.78 9.80 -7.00
C LEU A 209 5.54 10.70 -6.98
N TYR A 210 4.90 10.86 -5.82
CA TYR A 210 3.72 11.68 -5.64
C TYR A 210 4.10 13.17 -5.74
N ARG A 211 3.54 13.87 -6.73
CA ARG A 211 3.96 15.25 -7.08
C ARG A 211 3.84 16.21 -5.91
N ALA A 212 2.77 16.12 -5.13
CA ALA A 212 2.48 17.00 -4.02
C ALA A 212 3.07 16.53 -2.68
N LEU A 213 3.98 15.53 -2.66
CA LEU A 213 4.55 15.01 -1.41
C LEU A 213 5.13 16.12 -0.51
N PRO A 214 5.93 17.09 -1.00
CA PRO A 214 6.44 18.17 -0.14
C PRO A 214 5.33 19.01 0.50
N GLU A 215 4.21 19.20 -0.21
CA GLU A 215 3.07 19.95 0.31
C GLU A 215 2.29 19.15 1.36
N VAL A 216 2.11 17.86 1.12
CA VAL A 216 1.47 16.92 2.07
C VAL A 216 2.26 16.85 3.39
N ILE A 217 3.59 16.70 3.32
CA ILE A 217 4.46 16.72 4.50
C ILE A 217 4.36 18.07 5.22
N ARG A 218 4.42 19.18 4.47
CA ARG A 218 4.31 20.54 5.01
C ARG A 218 2.99 20.77 5.75
N HIS A 219 1.90 20.26 5.20
CA HIS A 219 0.58 20.31 5.83
C HIS A 219 0.56 19.52 7.14
N ALA A 220 0.99 18.25 7.12
CA ALA A 220 1.05 17.43 8.32
C ALA A 220 1.93 18.05 9.42
N CYS A 221 3.16 18.44 9.09
CA CYS A 221 4.14 18.93 10.06
C CYS A 221 3.81 20.33 10.57
N PHE A 222 3.60 21.32 9.71
CA PHE A 222 3.47 22.70 10.17
C PHE A 222 2.04 23.16 10.41
N ARG A 223 1.05 22.63 9.67
CA ARG A 223 -0.36 22.99 9.89
C ARG A 223 -0.98 22.13 10.98
N ARG A 224 -0.72 20.83 10.97
CA ARG A 224 -1.33 19.86 11.91
C ARG A 224 -0.42 19.41 13.05
N ARG A 225 0.85 19.85 13.08
CA ARG A 225 1.83 19.56 14.14
C ARG A 225 2.03 18.06 14.37
N MET A 226 1.98 17.29 13.29
CA MET A 226 2.26 15.85 13.32
C MET A 226 3.74 15.59 13.03
N GLU A 227 4.29 14.55 13.62
CA GLU A 227 5.59 13.99 13.23
C GLU A 227 5.39 13.03 12.06
N VAL A 228 6.17 13.22 10.99
CA VAL A 228 6.03 12.42 9.76
C VAL A 228 7.20 11.45 9.61
N THR A 229 6.87 10.18 9.39
CA THR A 229 7.76 9.13 8.92
C THR A 229 7.45 8.80 7.46
N LEU A 230 8.43 8.93 6.58
CA LEU A 230 8.30 8.56 5.16
C LEU A 230 8.84 7.14 4.92
N GLU A 231 7.99 6.22 4.47
CA GLU A 231 8.43 4.91 3.97
C GLU A 231 8.81 5.01 2.48
N THR A 232 10.07 4.76 2.13
CA THR A 232 10.57 5.01 0.76
C THR A 232 11.69 4.04 0.36
N ASN A 233 11.92 3.86 -0.93
CA ASN A 233 13.14 3.23 -1.47
C ASN A 233 14.31 4.22 -1.67
N ALA A 234 14.10 5.49 -1.33
CA ALA A 234 15.08 6.58 -1.37
C ALA A 234 15.69 6.90 -2.76
N ILE A 235 15.29 6.24 -3.85
CA ILE A 235 15.90 6.46 -5.18
C ILE A 235 15.80 7.92 -5.61
N ARG A 236 14.64 8.57 -5.38
CA ARG A 236 14.46 9.98 -5.74
C ARG A 236 15.20 10.92 -4.78
N CYS A 237 15.41 10.49 -3.54
CA CYS A 237 16.18 11.22 -2.52
C CYS A 237 17.69 11.29 -2.85
N ALA A 238 18.18 10.51 -3.83
CA ALA A 238 19.53 10.69 -4.37
C ALA A 238 19.79 12.08 -4.96
N LYS A 239 18.72 12.87 -5.22
CA LYS A 239 18.81 14.26 -5.68
C LYS A 239 18.84 15.19 -4.46
N PRO A 240 19.97 15.83 -4.13
CA PRO A 240 20.12 16.63 -2.91
C PRO A 240 19.04 17.71 -2.76
N GLN A 241 18.72 18.44 -3.84
CA GLN A 241 17.73 19.51 -3.82
C GLN A 241 16.32 18.99 -3.51
N TYR A 242 16.00 17.76 -3.95
CA TYR A 242 14.71 17.16 -3.64
C TYR A 242 14.64 16.74 -2.18
N THR A 243 15.71 16.15 -1.65
CA THR A 243 15.79 15.75 -0.23
C THR A 243 15.75 16.96 0.70
N GLN A 244 16.48 18.03 0.35
CA GLN A 244 16.39 19.33 1.01
C GLN A 244 14.94 19.84 1.05
N GLN A 245 14.22 19.78 -0.08
CA GLN A 245 12.82 20.21 -0.15
C GLN A 245 11.92 19.42 0.82
N LEU A 246 12.15 18.11 1.00
CA LEU A 246 11.40 17.30 1.96
C LEU A 246 11.75 17.66 3.41
N ALA A 247 13.03 17.86 3.71
CA ALA A 247 13.49 18.28 5.04
C ALA A 247 12.94 19.66 5.43
N GLU A 248 12.94 20.62 4.50
CA GLU A 248 12.35 21.96 4.65
C GLU A 248 10.82 21.92 4.76
N ALA A 249 10.17 20.92 4.16
CA ALA A 249 8.75 20.65 4.39
C ALA A 249 8.45 20.10 5.80
N GLY A 250 9.48 19.75 6.57
CA GLY A 250 9.34 19.26 7.94
C GLY A 250 9.53 17.76 8.10
N LEU A 251 9.97 17.03 7.07
CA LEU A 251 10.31 15.61 7.20
C LEU A 251 11.47 15.44 8.19
N ARG A 252 11.31 14.53 9.17
CA ARG A 252 12.35 14.22 10.16
C ARG A 252 12.64 12.73 10.29
N HIS A 253 11.75 11.85 9.86
CA HIS A 253 11.97 10.40 9.91
C HIS A 253 11.75 9.76 8.54
N ALA A 254 12.61 8.81 8.19
CA ALA A 254 12.47 7.98 7.00
C ALA A 254 12.70 6.50 7.36
N PHE A 255 11.81 5.64 6.89
CA PHE A 255 11.95 4.19 6.96
C PHE A 255 12.29 3.69 5.56
N VAL A 256 13.56 3.38 5.32
CA VAL A 256 14.10 3.16 3.97
C VAL A 256 14.24 1.68 3.67
N SER A 257 13.62 1.23 2.59
CA SER A 257 13.77 -0.12 2.07
C SER A 257 15.18 -0.32 1.49
N TYR A 258 16.02 -1.07 2.21
CA TYR A 258 17.39 -1.41 1.83
C TYR A 258 17.65 -2.88 2.19
N HIS A 259 17.72 -3.74 1.17
CA HIS A 259 17.59 -5.19 1.36
C HIS A 259 18.88 -5.98 1.08
N SER A 260 19.90 -5.35 0.51
CA SER A 260 21.17 -5.99 0.17
C SER A 260 22.29 -4.96 0.01
N ALA A 261 23.50 -5.33 0.40
CA ALA A 261 24.73 -4.61 0.02
C ALA A 261 25.13 -4.84 -1.44
N ASP A 262 24.67 -5.95 -2.02
CA ASP A 262 24.96 -6.34 -3.38
C ASP A 262 23.88 -5.82 -4.33
N ALA A 263 24.31 -5.10 -5.37
CA ALA A 263 23.43 -4.49 -6.36
C ALA A 263 22.67 -5.53 -7.20
N GLU A 264 23.29 -6.64 -7.57
CA GLU A 264 22.64 -7.71 -8.34
C GLU A 264 21.58 -8.43 -7.51
N VAL A 265 21.87 -8.71 -6.24
CA VAL A 265 20.88 -9.26 -5.30
C VAL A 265 19.73 -8.28 -5.11
N SER A 266 20.02 -6.99 -4.90
CA SER A 266 19.01 -5.94 -4.81
C SER A 266 18.13 -5.87 -6.06
N ASP A 267 18.74 -5.94 -7.24
CA ASP A 267 18.03 -5.88 -8.53
C ASP A 267 17.15 -7.13 -8.73
N SER A 268 17.60 -8.32 -8.31
CA SER A 268 16.80 -9.56 -8.35
C SER A 268 15.57 -9.52 -7.42
N MET A 269 15.69 -8.79 -6.32
CA MET A 269 14.67 -8.64 -5.29
C MET A 269 13.63 -7.58 -5.68
N THR A 270 14.12 -6.43 -6.13
CA THR A 270 13.31 -5.24 -6.46
C THR A 270 12.80 -5.23 -7.91
N ARG A 271 13.35 -6.09 -8.77
CA ARG A 271 13.13 -6.12 -10.22
C ARG A 271 13.31 -4.75 -10.86
N ALA A 272 14.31 -3.99 -10.38
CA ALA A 272 14.57 -2.62 -10.82
C ALA A 272 16.08 -2.39 -11.04
N PRO A 273 16.64 -2.89 -12.15
CA PRO A 273 18.08 -2.88 -12.40
C PRO A 273 18.73 -1.50 -12.30
N GLY A 274 19.88 -1.42 -11.64
CA GLY A 274 20.67 -0.18 -11.52
C GLY A 274 20.02 0.89 -10.62
N THR A 275 19.15 0.49 -9.70
CA THR A 275 18.58 1.41 -8.70
C THR A 275 19.34 1.44 -7.39
N HIS A 276 20.08 0.37 -7.05
CA HIS A 276 20.77 0.20 -5.77
C HIS A 276 21.67 1.39 -5.38
N GLY A 277 22.60 1.82 -6.23
CA GLY A 277 23.49 2.95 -5.92
C GLY A 277 22.74 4.28 -5.72
N ARG A 278 21.57 4.46 -6.34
CA ARG A 278 20.72 5.63 -6.07
C ARG A 278 19.98 5.51 -4.74
N THR A 279 19.59 4.31 -4.33
CA THR A 279 19.05 4.07 -2.98
C THR A 279 20.10 4.39 -1.93
N GLU A 280 21.34 3.91 -2.06
CA GLU A 280 22.44 4.23 -1.13
C GLU A 280 22.69 5.74 -1.06
N GLN A 281 22.80 6.41 -2.22
CA GLN A 281 22.95 7.86 -2.26
C GLN A 281 21.78 8.58 -1.60
N GLY A 282 20.54 8.10 -1.81
CA GLY A 282 19.35 8.68 -1.20
C GLY A 282 19.33 8.56 0.32
N ILE A 283 19.81 7.43 0.86
CA ILE A 283 20.00 7.24 2.32
C ILE A 283 20.97 8.28 2.87
N LEU A 284 22.12 8.46 2.22
CA LEU A 284 23.12 9.46 2.62
C LEU A 284 22.57 10.88 2.56
N GLU A 285 21.86 11.23 1.48
CA GLU A 285 21.26 12.56 1.35
C GLU A 285 20.18 12.82 2.41
N LEU A 286 19.40 11.80 2.80
CA LEU A 286 18.43 11.94 3.90
C LEU A 286 19.15 12.29 5.21
N MET A 287 20.19 11.53 5.57
CA MET A 287 20.96 11.77 6.80
C MET A 287 21.65 13.15 6.78
N ARG A 288 22.29 13.53 5.66
CA ARG A 288 22.93 14.84 5.48
C ARG A 288 21.99 16.03 5.65
N HIS A 289 20.71 15.85 5.35
CA HIS A 289 19.67 16.88 5.55
C HIS A 289 18.97 16.74 6.90
N GLY A 290 19.56 16.00 7.86
CA GLY A 290 19.07 15.87 9.23
C GLY A 290 17.83 14.99 9.38
N VAL A 291 17.54 14.13 8.40
CA VAL A 291 16.46 13.14 8.50
C VAL A 291 16.99 11.91 9.20
N TYR A 292 16.33 11.50 10.28
CA TYR A 292 16.59 10.25 10.96
C TYR A 292 16.13 9.06 10.11
N VAL A 293 17.03 8.11 9.87
CA VAL A 293 16.82 6.97 8.99
C VAL A 293 16.75 5.68 9.79
N ILE A 294 15.74 4.86 9.49
CA ILE A 294 15.67 3.44 9.83
C ILE A 294 15.83 2.66 8.52
N LEU A 295 16.78 1.72 8.47
CA LEU A 295 16.98 0.86 7.30
C LEU A 295 16.21 -0.45 7.48
N ASN A 296 15.46 -0.87 6.47
CA ASN A 296 14.66 -2.09 6.51
C ASN A 296 15.07 -3.11 5.45
N CYS A 297 15.43 -4.31 5.91
CA CYS A 297 15.76 -5.47 5.11
C CYS A 297 14.66 -6.52 5.25
N VAL A 298 13.90 -6.76 4.16
CA VAL A 298 13.05 -7.95 4.05
C VAL A 298 13.96 -9.13 3.75
N VAL A 299 13.89 -10.18 4.55
CA VAL A 299 14.78 -11.34 4.41
C VAL A 299 14.06 -12.46 3.68
N ASP A 300 14.65 -12.93 2.58
CA ASP A 300 14.15 -14.03 1.77
C ASP A 300 15.30 -14.88 1.20
N SER A 301 14.98 -15.85 0.35
CA SER A 301 15.95 -16.85 -0.12
C SER A 301 17.08 -16.24 -0.97
N ARG A 302 16.88 -15.05 -1.53
CA ARG A 302 17.82 -14.35 -2.39
C ARG A 302 18.89 -13.59 -1.60
N ASN A 303 18.56 -13.04 -0.43
CA ASN A 303 19.49 -12.23 0.36
C ASN A 303 19.91 -12.86 1.69
N VAL A 304 19.32 -13.97 2.14
CA VAL A 304 19.66 -14.57 3.44
C VAL A 304 21.16 -14.88 3.58
N ASN A 305 21.84 -15.29 2.50
CA ASN A 305 23.28 -15.56 2.52
C ASN A 305 24.14 -14.28 2.41
N HIS A 306 23.52 -13.11 2.26
CA HIS A 306 24.15 -11.80 2.10
C HIS A 306 23.87 -10.85 3.28
N LEU A 307 23.27 -11.34 4.38
CA LEU A 307 22.94 -10.49 5.54
C LEU A 307 24.18 -9.98 6.29
N GLN A 308 25.25 -10.77 6.37
CA GLN A 308 26.51 -10.33 6.94
C GLN A 308 27.15 -9.20 6.10
N PRO A 309 27.35 -9.35 4.77
CA PRO A 309 27.76 -8.24 3.90
C PRO A 309 26.84 -7.01 4.00
N HIS A 310 25.54 -7.22 4.12
CA HIS A 310 24.58 -6.13 4.34
C HIS A 310 24.86 -5.34 5.62
N ALA A 311 25.08 -6.03 6.75
CA ALA A 311 25.46 -5.38 8.00
C ALA A 311 26.80 -4.64 7.89
N GLN A 312 27.81 -5.26 7.29
CA GLN A 312 29.13 -4.63 7.07
C GLN A 312 29.00 -3.35 6.23
N ARG A 313 28.25 -3.40 5.12
CA ARG A 313 28.01 -2.23 4.28
C ARG A 313 27.35 -1.09 5.05
N ILE A 314 26.40 -1.39 5.94
CA ILE A 314 25.78 -0.35 6.79
C ILE A 314 26.81 0.30 7.71
N LEU A 315 27.65 -0.50 8.36
CA LEU A 315 28.68 -0.02 9.30
C LEU A 315 29.78 0.79 8.60
N GLU A 316 30.15 0.40 7.38
CA GLU A 316 31.25 1.03 6.64
C GLU A 316 30.80 2.24 5.82
N HIS A 317 29.56 2.21 5.30
CA HIS A 317 29.10 3.22 4.34
C HIS A 317 28.12 4.23 4.93
N PHE A 318 27.23 3.81 5.84
CA PHE A 318 26.19 4.70 6.37
C PHE A 318 26.50 5.22 7.76
N LEU A 319 26.89 4.33 8.69
CA LEU A 319 27.15 4.70 10.08
C LEU A 319 28.15 5.87 10.24
N PRO A 320 29.27 5.94 9.48
CA PRO A 320 30.23 7.05 9.61
C PRO A 320 29.67 8.40 9.13
N GLU A 321 28.73 8.37 8.19
CA GLU A 321 28.07 9.57 7.64
C GLU A 321 26.84 9.98 8.46
N ALA A 322 26.44 9.17 9.42
CA ALA A 322 25.13 9.26 10.02
C ALA A 322 24.99 10.31 11.12
N ASP A 323 26.04 10.87 11.74
CA ASP A 323 25.95 11.86 12.86
C ASP A 323 24.72 11.70 13.81
N GLY A 324 24.38 10.46 14.20
CA GLY A 324 23.22 10.11 15.03
C GLY A 324 21.86 9.98 14.30
N GLN A 325 21.78 10.25 13.01
CA GLN A 325 20.62 10.06 12.13
C GLN A 325 20.28 8.59 11.86
N LEU A 326 21.23 7.64 11.84
CA LEU A 326 20.90 6.22 11.68
C LEU A 326 20.35 5.65 12.99
N LEU A 327 19.02 5.52 13.07
CA LEU A 327 18.33 5.12 14.31
C LEU A 327 18.34 3.62 14.54
N ALA A 328 18.09 2.84 13.49
CA ALA A 328 17.99 1.39 13.60
C ALA A 328 18.14 0.68 12.25
N VAL A 329 18.45 -0.61 12.32
CA VAL A 329 18.32 -1.55 11.21
C VAL A 329 17.23 -2.56 11.56
N THR A 330 16.30 -2.79 10.65
CA THR A 330 15.21 -3.75 10.83
C THR A 330 15.35 -4.92 9.89
N TYR A 331 15.19 -6.14 10.41
CA TYR A 331 15.13 -7.36 9.61
C TYR A 331 13.72 -7.94 9.70
N SER A 332 13.01 -7.90 8.58
CA SER A 332 11.61 -8.28 8.49
C SER A 332 11.44 -9.67 7.89
N HIS A 333 10.57 -10.47 8.49
CA HIS A 333 10.11 -11.73 7.94
C HIS A 333 8.92 -11.43 7.01
N PRO A 334 8.91 -11.86 5.73
CA PRO A 334 7.76 -11.65 4.84
C PRO A 334 6.52 -12.48 5.27
N SER A 335 5.32 -11.98 5.00
CA SER A 335 4.04 -12.65 5.37
C SER A 335 3.34 -13.21 4.16
N SER A 336 3.15 -12.35 3.16
CA SER A 336 2.41 -12.64 1.94
C SER A 336 2.82 -11.62 0.88
N TYR A 337 2.86 -12.06 -0.37
CA TYR A 337 3.11 -11.19 -1.51
C TYR A 337 1.86 -11.05 -2.37
N PHE A 338 1.85 -10.04 -3.23
CA PHE A 338 0.85 -9.90 -4.26
C PHE A 338 0.91 -11.10 -5.23
N ASP A 339 2.10 -11.61 -5.50
CA ASP A 339 2.34 -12.85 -6.24
C ASP A 339 2.64 -14.01 -5.28
N ALA A 340 1.63 -14.85 -5.04
CA ALA A 340 1.74 -15.97 -4.11
C ALA A 340 2.79 -17.02 -4.56
N ALA A 341 3.00 -17.20 -5.87
CA ALA A 341 4.00 -18.15 -6.37
C ALA A 341 5.42 -17.66 -6.09
N LEU A 342 5.65 -16.35 -6.16
CA LEU A 342 6.91 -15.77 -5.70
C LEU A 342 7.09 -15.91 -4.19
N PHE A 343 6.02 -15.78 -3.40
CA PHE A 343 6.10 -16.00 -1.96
C PHE A 343 6.56 -17.44 -1.66
N GLU A 344 5.87 -18.44 -2.20
CA GLU A 344 6.18 -19.86 -2.01
C GLU A 344 7.62 -20.23 -2.40
N SER A 345 8.12 -19.66 -3.50
CA SER A 345 9.46 -19.96 -4.01
C SER A 345 10.60 -19.18 -3.34
N THR A 346 10.30 -18.08 -2.63
CA THR A 346 11.34 -17.21 -2.06
C THR A 346 11.31 -17.08 -0.54
N THR A 347 10.23 -17.50 0.13
CA THR A 347 10.21 -17.57 1.60
C THR A 347 11.35 -18.49 2.12
N ILE A 348 11.86 -18.19 3.31
CA ILE A 348 12.96 -18.93 3.94
C ILE A 348 12.51 -19.64 5.19
N ASP A 349 13.09 -20.81 5.46
CA ASP A 349 12.91 -21.49 6.73
C ASP A 349 13.71 -20.80 7.86
N LEU A 350 13.23 -20.98 9.10
CA LEU A 350 13.82 -20.34 10.27
C LEU A 350 15.22 -20.87 10.63
N ASP A 351 15.62 -22.07 10.20
CA ASP A 351 16.98 -22.58 10.46
C ASP A 351 17.99 -21.80 9.62
N ARG A 352 17.71 -21.59 8.32
CA ARG A 352 18.53 -20.73 7.45
C ARG A 352 18.55 -19.28 7.93
N ALA A 353 17.39 -18.75 8.34
CA ALA A 353 17.28 -17.38 8.84
C ALA A 353 18.14 -17.17 10.10
N ARG A 354 18.08 -18.10 11.07
CA ARG A 354 18.72 -18.01 12.39
C ARG A 354 20.22 -17.73 12.29
N ALA A 355 20.95 -18.55 11.53
CA ALA A 355 22.41 -18.42 11.44
C ALA A 355 22.82 -17.08 10.80
N ALA A 356 22.21 -16.75 9.66
CA ALA A 356 22.51 -15.52 8.93
C ALA A 356 22.14 -14.24 9.70
N LEU A 357 20.97 -14.25 10.38
CA LEU A 357 20.54 -13.16 11.23
C LEU A 357 21.47 -13.00 12.43
N ALA A 358 21.83 -14.09 13.11
CA ALA A 358 22.69 -14.03 14.29
C ALA A 358 24.05 -13.37 13.98
N GLU A 359 24.65 -13.70 12.84
CA GLU A 359 25.90 -13.09 12.39
C GLU A 359 25.76 -11.59 12.10
N ALA A 360 24.78 -11.22 11.27
CA ALA A 360 24.53 -9.83 10.90
C ALA A 360 24.16 -8.95 12.11
N ILE A 361 23.32 -9.46 13.01
CA ILE A 361 22.86 -8.76 14.20
C ILE A 361 24.01 -8.50 15.17
N ARG A 362 24.91 -9.48 15.40
CA ARG A 362 26.08 -9.28 16.28
C ARG A 362 26.95 -8.12 15.79
N LEU A 363 27.27 -8.09 14.49
CA LEU A 363 28.08 -7.01 13.91
C LEU A 363 27.48 -5.63 14.19
N LEU A 364 26.17 -5.48 14.01
CA LEU A 364 25.47 -4.21 14.24
C LEU A 364 25.44 -3.84 15.73
N LEU A 365 25.07 -4.78 16.60
CA LEU A 365 24.99 -4.54 18.05
C LEU A 365 26.36 -4.22 18.66
N ASP A 366 27.43 -4.87 18.19
CA ASP A 366 28.80 -4.63 18.67
C ASP A 366 29.31 -3.21 18.34
N GLN A 367 28.71 -2.55 17.34
CA GLN A 367 28.97 -1.15 16.99
C GLN A 367 27.93 -0.19 17.59
N GLY A 368 27.05 -0.67 18.47
CA GLY A 368 26.02 0.15 19.12
C GLY A 368 24.83 0.50 18.22
N VAL A 369 24.68 -0.14 17.05
CA VAL A 369 23.53 0.06 16.17
C VAL A 369 22.33 -0.69 16.73
N THR A 370 21.19 0.01 16.89
CA THR A 370 19.95 -0.62 17.32
C THR A 370 19.42 -1.54 16.23
N VAL A 371 19.02 -2.75 16.59
CA VAL A 371 18.42 -3.73 15.66
C VAL A 371 17.03 -4.12 16.10
N VAL A 372 16.07 -4.14 15.16
CA VAL A 372 14.72 -4.64 15.38
C VAL A 372 14.44 -5.79 14.43
N ALA A 373 14.31 -7.01 14.95
CA ALA A 373 14.08 -8.18 14.13
C ALA A 373 12.91 -9.06 14.64
N ASP A 374 12.26 -8.67 15.73
CA ASP A 374 11.10 -9.34 16.33
C ASP A 374 9.81 -8.49 16.21
N GLY A 375 8.69 -9.02 16.68
CA GLY A 375 7.39 -8.34 16.66
C GLY A 375 6.56 -8.64 15.41
N SER A 376 5.59 -7.77 15.08
CA SER A 376 4.57 -8.05 14.06
C SER A 376 5.15 -8.31 12.67
N CYS A 377 6.17 -7.55 12.26
CA CYS A 377 6.85 -7.70 10.98
C CYS A 377 8.13 -8.55 11.05
N GLY A 378 8.54 -8.97 12.25
CA GLY A 378 9.79 -9.68 12.52
C GLY A 378 9.66 -11.20 12.53
N PHE A 379 10.72 -11.85 12.99
CA PHE A 379 10.80 -13.28 13.19
C PHE A 379 10.33 -13.67 14.60
N PRO A 380 9.84 -14.91 14.79
CA PRO A 380 9.47 -15.41 16.11
C PRO A 380 10.70 -15.47 17.03
N PRO A 381 10.55 -15.31 18.37
CA PRO A 381 11.67 -15.26 19.30
C PRO A 381 12.61 -16.46 19.24
N CYS A 382 12.08 -17.64 18.92
CA CYS A 382 12.87 -18.85 18.77
C CYS A 382 13.91 -18.75 17.65
N THR A 383 13.85 -17.78 16.72
CA THR A 383 14.88 -17.52 15.71
C THR A 383 16.14 -16.89 16.30
N PHE A 384 16.07 -16.29 17.50
CA PHE A 384 17.16 -15.46 18.05
C PHE A 384 17.89 -16.11 19.24
N THR A 385 17.91 -17.44 19.33
CA THR A 385 18.55 -18.17 20.44
C THR A 385 20.03 -17.87 20.59
N GLU A 386 20.71 -17.51 19.51
CA GLU A 386 22.14 -17.17 19.49
C GLU A 386 22.42 -15.69 19.80
N VAL A 387 21.42 -14.83 19.66
CA VAL A 387 21.50 -13.38 19.87
C VAL A 387 20.29 -12.89 20.68
N PRO A 388 20.04 -13.44 21.88
CA PRO A 388 18.82 -13.13 22.64
C PRO A 388 18.71 -11.65 23.03
N SER A 389 19.81 -10.90 23.00
CA SER A 389 19.85 -9.45 23.24
C SER A 389 19.02 -8.63 22.26
N VAL A 390 18.67 -9.16 21.07
CA VAL A 390 17.81 -8.47 20.10
C VAL A 390 16.32 -8.52 20.47
N LEU A 391 15.94 -9.43 21.37
CA LEU A 391 14.54 -9.62 21.76
C LEU A 391 14.08 -8.46 22.65
N ARG A 392 12.97 -7.81 22.26
CA ARG A 392 12.36 -6.72 23.02
C ARG A 392 11.37 -7.19 24.08
N LEU A 393 11.11 -8.51 24.14
CA LEU A 393 10.19 -9.15 25.08
C LEU A 393 8.79 -8.50 25.07
N LEU A 394 8.28 -8.20 23.87
CA LEU A 394 6.98 -7.56 23.70
C LEU A 394 5.85 -8.53 24.03
N ALA A 395 4.93 -8.10 24.89
CA ALA A 395 3.74 -8.88 25.21
C ALA A 395 2.73 -8.82 24.04
N PRO A 396 2.04 -9.92 23.65
CA PRO A 396 1.09 -9.95 22.54
C PRO A 396 0.02 -8.85 22.60
N GLU A 397 -0.37 -8.43 23.80
CA GLU A 397 -1.37 -7.38 24.04
C GLU A 397 -0.90 -5.99 23.56
N THR A 398 0.39 -5.84 23.24
CA THR A 398 0.93 -4.63 22.61
C THR A 398 0.59 -4.51 21.12
N PHE A 399 0.06 -5.59 20.52
CA PHE A 399 -0.30 -5.65 19.11
C PHE A 399 -1.82 -5.68 18.92
N SER A 400 -2.28 -5.17 17.77
CA SER A 400 -3.69 -5.26 17.40
C SER A 400 -4.10 -6.71 17.14
N ALA A 401 -5.39 -7.02 17.33
CA ALA A 401 -5.95 -8.33 16.97
C ALA A 401 -5.66 -8.69 15.50
N ALA A 402 -5.66 -7.68 14.62
CA ALA A 402 -5.26 -7.79 13.22
C ALA A 402 -3.81 -8.29 13.01
N HIS A 403 -2.85 -7.83 13.82
CA HIS A 403 -1.47 -8.31 13.74
C HIS A 403 -1.26 -9.71 14.33
N ILE A 404 -2.11 -10.11 15.27
CA ILE A 404 -2.09 -11.45 15.87
C ILE A 404 -2.79 -12.45 14.95
N ALA A 405 -3.82 -12.00 14.22
CA ALA A 405 -4.56 -12.82 13.27
C ALA A 405 -3.62 -13.51 12.27
N GLY A 406 -3.89 -14.78 11.99
CA GLY A 406 -3.07 -15.60 11.09
C GLY A 406 -1.79 -16.15 11.72
N HIS A 407 -1.49 -15.87 12.98
CA HIS A 407 -0.41 -16.54 13.69
C HIS A 407 -0.91 -17.81 14.40
N VAL A 408 -0.11 -18.86 14.31
CA VAL A 408 -0.36 -20.17 14.91
C VAL A 408 0.77 -20.59 15.82
N PHE A 409 0.44 -21.43 16.80
CA PHE A 409 1.41 -22.08 17.67
C PHE A 409 1.36 -23.58 17.44
N HIS A 410 2.50 -24.22 17.65
CA HIS A 410 2.60 -25.67 17.65
C HIS A 410 2.60 -26.21 19.09
N SER A 411 2.31 -27.50 19.25
CA SER A 411 2.32 -28.16 20.57
C SER A 411 3.65 -28.04 21.32
N GLU A 412 4.76 -27.95 20.59
CA GLU A 412 6.09 -27.68 21.19
C GLU A 412 6.18 -26.30 21.87
N CYS A 413 5.36 -25.34 21.45
CA CYS A 413 5.30 -24.01 22.05
C CYS A 413 4.61 -24.00 23.42
N ASP A 414 3.87 -25.05 23.78
CA ASP A 414 3.11 -25.11 25.04
C ASP A 414 4.03 -25.08 26.27
N ARG A 415 5.29 -25.50 26.10
CA ARG A 415 6.32 -25.48 27.16
C ARG A 415 7.35 -24.36 26.98
N CYS A 416 7.17 -23.49 25.98
CA CYS A 416 8.15 -22.46 25.64
C CYS A 416 8.09 -21.29 26.64
N ALA A 417 9.20 -20.96 27.28
CA ALA A 417 9.31 -19.82 28.19
C ALA A 417 9.03 -18.47 27.50
N MET A 418 9.25 -18.39 26.18
CA MET A 418 9.00 -17.18 25.39
C MET A 418 7.55 -17.06 24.92
N ARG A 419 6.68 -18.02 25.23
CA ARG A 419 5.27 -18.02 24.80
C ARG A 419 4.51 -16.74 25.15
N PRO A 420 4.70 -16.10 26.33
CA PRO A 420 4.07 -14.82 26.66
C PRO A 420 4.62 -13.60 25.90
N HIS A 421 5.69 -13.78 25.12
CA HIS A 421 6.34 -12.71 24.35
C HIS A 421 6.44 -13.06 22.85
N CYS A 422 5.67 -14.04 22.40
CA CYS A 422 5.69 -14.55 21.04
C CYS A 422 4.32 -14.33 20.41
N LEU A 423 4.29 -13.81 19.17
CA LEU A 423 3.06 -13.72 18.38
C LEU A 423 2.66 -15.06 17.76
N GLY A 424 3.60 -15.99 17.65
CA GLY A 424 3.44 -17.28 16.97
C GLY A 424 4.12 -17.26 15.60
N PHE A 425 3.81 -18.25 14.79
CA PHE A 425 4.30 -18.39 13.42
C PHE A 425 3.21 -17.99 12.45
N ARG A 426 3.56 -17.31 11.37
CA ARG A 426 2.58 -16.99 10.32
C ARG A 426 2.06 -18.26 9.68
N SER A 427 0.76 -18.34 9.47
CA SER A 427 0.13 -19.51 8.85
C SER A 427 0.72 -19.81 7.47
N GLU A 428 1.05 -18.77 6.71
CA GLU A 428 1.68 -18.87 5.40
C GLU A 428 3.05 -19.54 5.47
N TYR A 429 3.85 -19.22 6.49
CA TYR A 429 5.13 -19.89 6.74
C TYR A 429 4.91 -21.39 7.03
N VAL A 430 3.99 -21.70 7.94
CA VAL A 430 3.72 -23.09 8.36
C VAL A 430 3.17 -23.92 7.19
N ASN A 431 2.36 -23.33 6.31
CA ASN A 431 1.84 -24.00 5.13
C ASN A 431 2.94 -24.43 4.14
N ILE A 432 4.04 -23.66 4.03
CA ILE A 432 5.12 -23.93 3.07
C ILE A 432 6.25 -24.73 3.71
N HIS A 433 6.67 -24.35 4.91
CA HIS A 433 7.84 -24.92 5.57
C HIS A 433 7.50 -25.99 6.61
N GLY A 434 6.22 -26.14 6.97
CA GLY A 434 5.81 -26.97 8.09
C GLY A 434 6.43 -26.47 9.38
N MET A 435 6.95 -27.40 10.17
CA MET A 435 7.56 -27.14 11.47
C MET A 435 9.07 -26.89 11.44
N ARG A 436 9.67 -26.75 10.24
CA ARG A 436 11.12 -26.58 10.10
C ARG A 436 11.63 -25.33 10.83
N GLY A 437 12.74 -25.46 11.56
CA GLY A 437 13.40 -24.38 12.29
C GLY A 437 12.69 -23.85 13.53
N ILE A 438 11.54 -24.41 13.91
CA ILE A 438 10.84 -24.10 15.16
C ILE A 438 11.55 -24.83 16.32
N ARG A 439 11.82 -24.12 17.42
CA ARG A 439 12.58 -24.62 18.57
C ARG A 439 12.08 -24.02 19.88
#